data_AF-A0A522XT15-F1
#
_entry.id   AF-A0A522XT15-F1
#
_cell.length_a   1.000
_cell.length_b   1.000
_cell.length_c   1.000
_cell.angle_alpha   90.00
_cell.angle_beta   90.00
_cell.angle_gamma   90.00
#
_symmetry.space_group_name_H-M   'P 1'
#
loop_
_entity.id
_entity.type
_entity.pdbx_description
1 polymer ?
#
loop_
_entity_poly.entity_id
_entity_poly.type
_entity_poly.pdbx_seq_one_letter_code
_entity_poly.pdbx_strand_id
1 'polypeptide(L)'
;MLLHFVFVINRDDLGLRDPEFEYVQEMAQFYKKWIKNVFSQDVDVQCDTMVTGKASILRRVDTSALLDDHRKRGADTIHFYLSHFRPLWTDCNCEGYYAPNFAMTLWQKPKDDDVFFLAEKNCTLVSHELAHLFLMQKKTKKHAEMVHDVWSQHIFNDLKFEHYGKNFEKTSGMPYFMTIDTATLR
;
A
#
# COMPACT_ATOMS: atom_id res chain seq x y z
N MET A 1 8.64 1.11 -15.53
CA MET A 1 7.40 0.38 -15.16
C MET A 1 6.52 1.34 -14.39
N LEU A 2 5.20 1.33 -14.61
CA LEU A 2 4.27 2.22 -13.90
C LEU A 2 3.69 1.51 -12.67
N LEU A 3 3.75 2.19 -11.52
CA LEU A 3 3.06 1.84 -10.29
C LEU A 3 1.93 2.85 -10.06
N HIS A 4 0.70 2.40 -10.27
CA HIS A 4 -0.50 3.23 -10.17
C HIS A 4 -1.22 2.96 -8.85
N PHE A 5 -1.17 3.92 -7.94
CA PHE A 5 -1.95 3.89 -6.71
C PHE A 5 -3.39 4.33 -6.99
N VAL A 6 -4.35 3.46 -6.71
CA VAL A 6 -5.77 3.71 -6.91
C VAL A 6 -6.43 3.86 -5.55
N PHE A 7 -6.80 5.10 -5.20
CA PHE A 7 -7.48 5.38 -3.94
C PHE A 7 -8.97 5.08 -4.07
N VAL A 8 -9.42 4.03 -3.40
CA VAL A 8 -10.81 3.56 -3.54
C VAL A 8 -11.68 4.32 -2.56
N ILE A 9 -12.63 5.08 -3.08
CA ILE A 9 -13.51 5.96 -2.31
C ILE A 9 -14.94 5.39 -2.35
N ASN A 10 -15.59 5.29 -1.19
CA ASN A 10 -17.02 5.08 -1.14
C ASN A 10 -17.72 6.36 -1.61
N ARG A 11 -18.72 6.26 -2.48
CA ARG A 11 -19.49 7.42 -2.97
C ARG A 11 -19.98 8.33 -1.85
N ASP A 12 -20.35 7.78 -0.69
CA ASP A 12 -20.83 8.57 0.46
C ASP A 12 -19.71 9.42 1.12
N ASP A 13 -18.44 9.11 0.84
CA ASP A 13 -17.25 9.84 1.29
C ASP A 13 -16.63 10.76 0.20
N LEU A 14 -17.27 10.88 -0.98
CA LEU A 14 -16.72 11.65 -2.08
C LEU A 14 -16.58 13.15 -1.72
N GLY A 15 -15.38 13.71 -1.90
CA GLY A 15 -15.06 15.10 -1.51
C GLY A 15 -14.79 15.30 -0.02
N LEU A 16 -14.92 14.26 0.81
CA LEU A 16 -14.60 14.30 2.25
C LEU A 16 -13.21 13.76 2.58
N ARG A 17 -12.54 13.16 1.59
CA ARG A 17 -11.26 12.45 1.75
C ARG A 17 -10.13 13.05 0.93
N ASP A 18 -10.29 14.30 0.50
CA ASP A 18 -9.31 15.02 -0.31
C ASP A 18 -7.95 15.15 0.42
N PRO A 19 -7.89 15.49 1.74
CA PRO A 19 -6.62 15.52 2.46
C PRO A 19 -5.91 14.14 2.51
N GLU A 20 -6.67 13.06 2.62
CA GLU A 20 -6.11 11.71 2.56
C GLU A 20 -5.58 11.39 1.17
N PHE A 21 -6.26 11.84 0.11
CA PHE A 21 -5.79 11.64 -1.25
C PHE A 21 -4.54 12.46 -1.56
N GLU A 22 -4.42 13.68 -1.04
CA GLU A 22 -3.19 14.48 -1.11
C GLU A 22 -2.03 13.74 -0.42
N TYR A 23 -2.27 13.17 0.76
CA TYR A 23 -1.28 12.33 1.43
C TYR A 23 -0.89 11.11 0.58
N VAL A 24 -1.84 10.43 -0.07
CA VAL A 24 -1.56 9.32 -0.99
C VAL A 24 -0.66 9.74 -2.16
N GLN A 25 -0.85 10.94 -2.71
CA GLN A 25 0.00 11.47 -3.77
C GLN A 25 1.43 11.71 -3.30
N GLU A 26 1.62 12.28 -2.11
CA GLU A 26 2.94 12.44 -1.49
C GLU A 26 3.59 11.09 -1.18
N MET A 27 2.81 10.16 -0.65
CA MET A 27 3.21 8.78 -0.35
C MET A 27 3.66 8.02 -1.60
N ALA A 28 2.99 8.21 -2.74
CA ALA A 28 3.39 7.57 -3.99
C ALA A 28 4.78 8.05 -4.45
N GLN A 29 5.07 9.35 -4.32
CA GLN A 29 6.40 9.90 -4.62
C GLN A 29 7.46 9.38 -3.63
N PHE A 30 7.10 9.25 -2.36
CA PHE A 30 7.96 8.60 -1.37
C PHE A 30 8.30 7.16 -1.80
N TYR A 31 7.30 6.36 -2.16
CA TYR A 31 7.53 4.96 -2.57
C TYR A 31 8.30 4.84 -3.87
N LYS A 32 8.18 5.78 -4.82
CA LYS A 32 9.06 5.83 -6.01
C LYS A 32 10.54 5.82 -5.60
N LYS A 33 10.92 6.67 -4.64
CA LYS A 33 12.30 6.73 -4.12
C LYS A 33 12.65 5.51 -3.28
N TRP A 34 11.76 5.06 -2.41
CA TRP A 34 11.99 3.90 -1.54
C TRP A 34 12.19 2.61 -2.36
N ILE A 35 11.36 2.35 -3.37
CA ILE A 35 11.48 1.19 -4.27
C ILE A 35 12.82 1.19 -4.98
N LYS A 36 13.26 2.35 -5.49
CA LYS A 36 14.57 2.49 -6.12
C LYS A 36 15.70 2.13 -5.16
N ASN A 37 15.64 2.64 -3.94
CA ASN A 37 16.69 2.44 -2.93
C ASN A 37 16.73 1.01 -2.38
N VAL A 38 15.58 0.37 -2.20
CA VAL A 38 15.48 -0.95 -1.56
C VAL A 38 15.60 -2.08 -2.58
N PHE A 39 14.94 -1.96 -3.74
CA PHE A 39 14.85 -3.04 -4.71
C PHE A 39 15.71 -2.82 -5.96
N SER A 40 16.35 -1.65 -6.10
CA SER A 40 17.07 -1.23 -7.31
C SER A 40 16.17 -1.26 -8.56
N GLN A 41 14.92 -0.81 -8.41
CA GLN A 41 13.93 -0.74 -9.49
C GLN A 41 13.52 0.71 -9.73
N ASP A 42 13.64 1.17 -10.97
CA ASP A 42 13.12 2.46 -11.40
C ASP A 42 11.65 2.33 -11.83
N VAL A 43 10.78 3.01 -11.09
CA VAL A 43 9.35 3.05 -11.37
C VAL A 43 8.87 4.49 -11.56
N ASP A 44 7.88 4.65 -12.41
CA ASP A 44 7.06 5.84 -12.42
C ASP A 44 5.83 5.61 -11.57
N VAL A 45 5.30 6.68 -10.97
CA VAL A 45 4.15 6.60 -10.09
C VAL A 45 3.04 7.50 -10.58
N GLN A 46 1.81 7.00 -10.49
CA GLN A 46 0.59 7.74 -10.77
C GLN A 46 -0.41 7.49 -9.64
N CYS A 47 -1.28 8.46 -9.40
CA CYS A 47 -2.39 8.33 -8.47
C CYS A 47 -3.69 8.74 -9.14
N ASP A 48 -4.75 7.99 -8.88
CA ASP A 48 -6.11 8.39 -9.18
C ASP A 48 -7.09 7.85 -8.13
N THR A 49 -8.37 8.15 -8.31
CA THR A 49 -9.44 7.66 -7.45
C THR A 49 -10.36 6.72 -8.19
N MET A 50 -10.82 5.69 -7.50
CA MET A 50 -11.90 4.81 -7.96
C MET A 50 -13.10 4.99 -7.05
N VAL A 51 -14.17 5.59 -7.57
CA VAL A 51 -15.41 5.76 -6.82
C VAL A 51 -16.24 4.49 -6.90
N THR A 52 -16.55 3.94 -5.74
CA THR A 52 -17.36 2.73 -5.58
C THR A 52 -18.77 3.12 -5.14
N GLY A 53 -19.79 2.45 -5.70
CA GLY A 53 -21.19 2.78 -5.44
C GLY A 53 -21.64 2.38 -4.03
N LYS A 54 -22.86 2.79 -3.64
CA LYS A 54 -23.48 2.37 -2.37
C LYS A 54 -23.42 0.85 -2.28
N ALA A 55 -22.73 0.35 -1.27
CA ALA A 55 -22.87 -1.04 -0.86
C ALA A 55 -24.33 -1.21 -0.41
N SER A 56 -25.20 -1.67 -1.31
CA SER A 56 -26.42 -2.32 -0.88
C SER A 56 -25.98 -3.46 0.06
N ILE A 57 -26.73 -3.72 1.13
CA ILE A 57 -26.48 -4.86 2.03
C ILE A 57 -26.30 -6.17 1.23
N LEU A 58 -26.86 -6.25 0.00
CA LEU A 58 -26.79 -7.36 -0.94
C LEU A 58 -25.69 -7.27 -2.01
N ARG A 59 -25.04 -6.11 -2.19
CA ARG A 59 -23.93 -5.90 -3.14
C ARG A 59 -22.80 -5.18 -2.41
N ARG A 60 -22.03 -5.93 -1.62
CA ARG A 60 -20.74 -5.44 -1.13
C ARG A 60 -19.84 -5.22 -2.33
N VAL A 61 -19.22 -4.04 -2.41
CA VAL A 61 -18.07 -3.86 -3.29
C VAL A 61 -17.03 -4.86 -2.78
N ASP A 62 -16.67 -5.80 -3.64
CA ASP A 62 -15.77 -6.88 -3.30
C ASP A 62 -14.60 -6.88 -4.29
N THR A 63 -13.70 -7.85 -4.10
CA THR A 63 -12.52 -8.05 -4.95
C THR A 63 -12.85 -8.12 -6.45
N SER A 64 -14.07 -8.53 -6.85
CA SER A 64 -14.44 -8.62 -8.27
C SER A 64 -14.46 -7.25 -8.96
N ALA A 65 -14.91 -6.20 -8.27
CA ALA A 65 -14.92 -4.84 -8.82
C ALA A 65 -13.50 -4.32 -9.06
N LEU A 66 -12.55 -4.63 -8.15
CA LEU A 66 -11.14 -4.26 -8.32
C LEU A 66 -10.50 -5.05 -9.47
N LEU A 67 -10.82 -6.33 -9.62
CA LEU A 67 -10.31 -7.15 -10.72
C LEU A 67 -10.83 -6.67 -12.08
N ASP A 68 -12.09 -6.27 -12.18
CA ASP A 68 -12.66 -5.71 -13.40
C ASP A 68 -12.03 -4.36 -13.76
N ASP A 69 -11.80 -3.50 -12.78
CA ASP A 69 -11.10 -2.24 -12.94
C ASP A 69 -9.63 -2.45 -13.36
N HIS A 70 -8.92 -3.35 -12.68
CA HIS A 70 -7.54 -3.75 -13.01
C HIS A 70 -7.42 -4.22 -14.47
N ARG A 71 -8.33 -5.08 -14.93
CA ARG A 71 -8.35 -5.55 -16.33
C ARG A 71 -8.54 -4.43 -17.32
N LYS A 72 -9.40 -3.44 -17.01
CA LYS A 72 -9.67 -2.29 -17.89
C LYS A 72 -8.48 -1.34 -17.97
N ARG A 73 -7.72 -1.19 -16.88
CA ARG A 73 -6.54 -0.31 -16.83
C ARG A 73 -5.31 -0.90 -17.50
N GLY A 74 -5.30 -2.20 -17.76
CA GLY A 74 -4.31 -2.88 -18.59
C GLY A 74 -3.26 -3.64 -17.78
N ALA A 75 -2.71 -4.69 -18.40
CA ALA A 75 -1.84 -5.64 -17.71
C ALA A 75 -0.39 -5.16 -17.52
N ASP A 76 0.04 -4.11 -18.22
CA ASP A 76 1.43 -3.63 -18.20
C ASP A 76 1.74 -2.65 -17.06
N THR A 77 0.73 -2.33 -16.24
CA THR A 77 0.83 -1.41 -15.10
C THR A 77 0.58 -2.18 -13.80
N ILE A 78 1.41 -1.92 -12.79
CA ILE A 78 1.12 -2.38 -11.44
C ILE A 78 0.01 -1.50 -10.86
N HIS A 79 -1.11 -2.11 -10.49
CA HIS A 79 -2.19 -1.40 -9.80
C HIS A 79 -2.15 -1.71 -8.31
N PHE A 80 -2.02 -0.67 -7.50
CA PHE A 80 -2.03 -0.77 -6.05
C PHE A 80 -3.30 -0.13 -5.49
N TYR A 81 -4.24 -0.94 -5.02
CA TYR A 81 -5.54 -0.48 -4.53
C TYR A 81 -5.50 -0.20 -3.03
N LEU A 82 -5.84 1.03 -2.66
CA LEU A 82 -6.01 1.45 -1.28
C LEU A 82 -7.52 1.36 -0.95
N SER A 83 -7.97 0.18 -0.51
CA SER A 83 -9.39 -0.15 -0.40
C SER A 83 -10.00 0.20 0.96
N HIS A 84 -11.27 0.62 0.99
CA HIS A 84 -12.02 0.81 2.25
C HIS A 84 -12.66 -0.49 2.79
N PHE A 85 -12.36 -1.63 2.15
CA PHE A 85 -12.83 -2.95 2.52
C PHE A 85 -11.67 -3.96 2.47
N ARG A 86 -11.79 -5.03 3.25
CA ARG A 86 -10.79 -6.10 3.30
C ARG A 86 -10.93 -7.04 2.10
N PRO A 87 -9.82 -7.63 1.60
CA PRO A 87 -9.93 -8.76 0.68
C PRO A 87 -10.71 -9.89 1.35
N LEU A 88 -11.55 -10.60 0.59
CA LEU A 88 -12.23 -11.80 1.09
C LEU A 88 -11.26 -12.97 1.32
N TRP A 89 -10.07 -12.90 0.73
CA TRP A 89 -9.00 -13.88 0.80
C TRP A 89 -7.70 -13.09 0.93
N THR A 90 -7.01 -13.22 2.06
CA THR A 90 -5.70 -12.60 2.28
C THR A 90 -4.64 -13.70 2.22
N ASP A 91 -3.50 -13.39 1.65
CA ASP A 91 -2.30 -14.25 1.63
C ASP A 91 -1.42 -14.06 2.88
N CYS A 92 -1.69 -13.00 3.64
CA CYS A 92 -1.03 -12.65 4.88
C CYS A 92 -2.05 -12.27 5.98
N ASN A 93 -1.64 -12.29 7.25
CA ASN A 93 -2.42 -11.71 8.34
C ASN A 93 -2.46 -10.17 8.26
N CYS A 94 -1.64 -9.59 7.39
CA CYS A 94 -1.75 -8.22 6.94
C CYS A 94 -3.00 -8.12 6.08
N GLU A 95 -3.81 -7.08 6.28
CA GLU A 95 -5.10 -6.88 5.62
C GLU A 95 -4.94 -6.47 4.14
N GLY A 96 -4.11 -7.19 3.40
CA GLY A 96 -3.70 -6.97 2.03
C GLY A 96 -3.65 -8.25 1.20
N TYR A 97 -3.29 -8.09 -0.06
CA TYR A 97 -3.18 -9.16 -1.04
C TYR A 97 -2.32 -8.68 -2.21
N TYR A 98 -1.46 -9.56 -2.74
CA TYR A 98 -0.68 -9.27 -3.94
C TYR A 98 -0.72 -10.40 -4.98
N ALA A 99 -0.56 -10.00 -6.24
CA ALA A 99 -0.46 -10.86 -7.40
C ALA A 99 0.38 -10.16 -8.49
N PRO A 100 0.73 -10.82 -9.61
CA PRO A 100 1.43 -10.15 -10.70
C PRO A 100 0.69 -8.88 -11.16
N ASN A 101 1.37 -7.72 -11.06
CA ASN A 101 0.86 -6.39 -11.42
C ASN A 101 -0.39 -5.93 -10.64
N PHE A 102 -0.69 -6.55 -9.50
CA PHE A 102 -1.81 -6.19 -8.63
C PHE A 102 -1.39 -6.25 -7.18
N ALA A 103 -1.73 -5.24 -6.40
CA ALA A 103 -1.66 -5.29 -4.95
C ALA A 103 -2.82 -4.51 -4.35
N MET A 104 -3.22 -4.85 -3.13
CA MET A 104 -4.20 -4.08 -2.39
C MET A 104 -3.94 -4.14 -0.89
N THR A 105 -4.38 -3.09 -0.19
CA THR A 105 -4.40 -3.03 1.27
C THR A 105 -5.68 -2.39 1.75
N LEU A 106 -6.17 -2.80 2.92
CA LEU A 106 -7.16 -2.00 3.64
C LEU A 106 -6.54 -0.64 4.01
N TRP A 107 -7.08 0.43 3.45
CA TRP A 107 -6.81 1.79 3.85
C TRP A 107 -7.71 2.19 5.01
N GLN A 108 -7.10 2.41 6.17
CA GLN A 108 -7.80 2.83 7.37
C GLN A 108 -7.97 4.35 7.36
N LYS A 109 -9.23 4.79 7.50
CA LYS A 109 -9.60 6.21 7.62
C LYS A 109 -9.14 6.72 9.01
N PRO A 110 -8.36 7.81 9.08
CA PRO A 110 -8.00 8.41 10.36
C PRO A 110 -9.23 9.10 10.99
N LYS A 111 -9.20 9.33 12.30
CA LYS A 111 -10.29 10.04 13.01
C LYS A 111 -10.26 11.55 12.75
N ASP A 112 -9.05 12.11 12.68
CA ASP A 112 -8.73 13.52 12.46
C ASP A 112 -7.60 13.62 11.40
N ASP A 113 -6.96 14.78 11.24
CA ASP A 113 -5.77 14.98 10.39
C ASP A 113 -4.50 14.33 11.00
N ASP A 114 -4.61 13.07 11.40
CA ASP A 114 -3.57 12.30 12.08
C ASP A 114 -2.62 11.64 11.06
N VAL A 115 -1.60 12.41 10.67
CA VAL A 115 -0.53 11.93 9.77
C VAL A 115 0.22 10.75 10.37
N PHE A 116 0.42 10.72 11.70
CA PHE A 116 1.11 9.62 12.34
C PHE A 116 0.30 8.32 12.20
N PHE A 117 -1.02 8.38 12.36
CA PHE A 117 -1.91 7.24 12.10
C PHE A 117 -1.82 6.77 10.65
N LEU A 118 -1.82 7.68 9.67
CA LEU A 118 -1.68 7.31 8.26
C LEU A 118 -0.34 6.61 7.99
N ALA A 119 0.75 7.13 8.56
CA ALA A 119 2.07 6.52 8.45
C ALA A 119 2.12 5.13 9.11
N GLU A 120 1.63 5.01 10.35
CA GLU A 120 1.70 3.77 11.13
C GLU A 120 0.75 2.69 10.60
N LYS A 121 -0.49 3.03 10.26
CA LYS A 121 -1.51 2.04 9.87
C LYS A 121 -1.53 1.75 8.38
N ASN A 122 -1.30 2.74 7.54
CA ASN A 122 -1.44 2.58 6.09
C ASN A 122 -0.08 2.39 5.41
N CYS A 123 0.91 3.25 5.68
CA CYS A 123 2.20 3.12 4.98
C CYS A 123 2.94 1.82 5.35
N THR A 124 2.85 1.34 6.58
CA THR A 124 3.46 0.05 6.95
C THR A 124 2.88 -1.10 6.11
N LEU A 125 1.55 -1.16 5.95
CA LEU A 125 0.88 -2.14 5.10
C LEU A 125 1.22 -1.97 3.62
N VAL A 126 1.25 -0.72 3.11
CA VAL A 126 1.62 -0.47 1.72
C VAL A 126 3.04 -0.96 1.46
N SER A 127 3.99 -0.68 2.35
CA SER A 127 5.37 -1.15 2.21
C SER A 127 5.51 -2.68 2.28
N HIS A 128 4.66 -3.34 3.06
CA HIS A 128 4.61 -4.80 3.16
C HIS A 128 4.20 -5.43 1.81
N GLU A 129 3.09 -4.98 1.23
CA GLU A 129 2.62 -5.50 -0.06
C GLU A 129 3.55 -5.13 -1.22
N LEU A 130 4.14 -3.92 -1.21
CA LEU A 130 5.14 -3.55 -2.20
C LEU A 130 6.38 -4.45 -2.10
N ALA A 131 6.82 -4.81 -0.89
CA ALA A 131 7.94 -5.73 -0.72
C ALA A 131 7.66 -7.09 -1.33
N HIS A 132 6.47 -7.65 -1.09
CA HIS A 132 6.03 -8.88 -1.76
C HIS A 132 6.09 -8.76 -3.28
N LEU A 133 5.48 -7.71 -3.84
CA LEU A 133 5.38 -7.48 -5.27
C LEU A 133 6.77 -7.37 -5.93
N PHE A 134 7.65 -6.52 -5.40
CA PHE A 134 8.97 -6.29 -6.01
C PHE A 134 9.93 -7.46 -5.83
N LEU A 135 9.88 -8.17 -4.70
CA LEU A 135 10.68 -9.38 -4.52
C LEU A 135 10.21 -10.52 -5.43
N MET A 136 8.90 -10.64 -5.66
CA MET A 136 8.33 -11.58 -6.64
C MET A 136 8.81 -11.26 -8.06
N GLN A 137 8.74 -9.98 -8.48
CA GLN A 137 9.21 -9.54 -9.79
C GLN A 137 10.72 -9.81 -9.99
N LYS A 138 11.51 -9.66 -8.93
CA LYS A 138 12.93 -10.05 -8.90
C LYS A 138 13.17 -11.56 -8.89
N LYS A 139 12.11 -12.38 -8.85
CA LYS A 139 12.15 -13.86 -8.77
C LYS A 139 12.92 -14.35 -7.54
N THR A 140 12.84 -13.60 -6.43
CA THR A 140 13.49 -13.95 -5.17
C THR A 140 12.84 -15.21 -4.60
N LYS A 141 13.65 -16.23 -4.32
CA LYS A 141 13.17 -17.46 -3.67
C LYS A 141 12.71 -17.14 -2.26
N LYS A 142 11.62 -17.76 -1.82
CA LYS A 142 11.05 -17.58 -0.47
C LYS A 142 10.73 -16.11 -0.11
N HIS A 143 10.46 -15.25 -1.10
CA HIS A 143 10.14 -13.85 -0.87
C HIS A 143 8.99 -13.65 0.13
N ALA A 144 7.94 -14.47 0.04
CA ALA A 144 6.83 -14.40 0.98
C ALA A 144 7.24 -14.67 2.42
N GLU A 145 8.05 -15.71 2.66
CA GLU A 145 8.61 -16.04 3.99
C GLU A 145 9.46 -14.88 4.53
N MET A 146 10.34 -14.30 3.70
CA MET A 146 11.18 -13.17 4.11
C MET A 146 10.37 -11.96 4.57
N VAL A 147 9.33 -11.58 3.81
CA VAL A 147 8.49 -10.43 4.16
C VAL A 147 7.63 -10.73 5.40
N HIS A 148 7.09 -11.95 5.51
CA HIS A 148 6.30 -12.37 6.67
C HIS A 148 7.15 -12.47 7.95
N ASP A 149 8.40 -12.91 7.85
CA ASP A 149 9.32 -12.97 8.97
C ASP A 149 9.59 -11.56 9.52
N VAL A 150 9.95 -10.61 8.65
CA VAL A 150 10.14 -9.20 9.03
C VAL A 150 8.88 -8.63 9.66
N TRP A 151 7.71 -8.86 9.05
CA TRP A 151 6.45 -8.41 9.62
C TRP A 151 6.20 -9.00 11.01
N SER A 152 6.45 -10.30 11.19
CA SER A 152 6.30 -10.96 12.48
C SER A 152 7.24 -10.38 13.53
N GLN A 153 8.46 -9.99 13.15
CA GLN A 153 9.37 -9.28 14.06
C GLN A 153 8.81 -7.93 14.50
N HIS A 154 8.16 -7.18 13.60
CA HIS A 154 7.50 -5.92 13.95
C HIS A 154 6.36 -6.11 14.94
N ILE A 155 5.54 -7.15 14.74
CA ILE A 155 4.34 -7.36 15.56
C ILE A 155 4.66 -8.01 16.90
N PHE A 156 5.62 -8.94 16.95
CA PHE A 156 5.82 -9.80 18.13
C PHE A 156 7.16 -9.64 18.84
N ASN A 157 8.16 -9.02 18.21
CA ASN A 157 9.54 -8.95 18.74
C ASN A 157 10.09 -7.51 18.80
N ASP A 158 9.21 -6.50 18.88
CA ASP A 158 9.55 -5.08 19.06
C ASP A 158 10.52 -4.51 18.00
N LEU A 159 10.62 -5.15 16.81
CA LEU A 159 11.35 -4.56 15.70
C LEU A 159 10.63 -3.28 15.26
N LYS A 160 11.32 -2.15 15.26
CA LYS A 160 10.73 -0.87 14.90
C LYS A 160 10.56 -0.75 13.39
N PHE A 161 9.46 -0.17 12.94
CA PHE A 161 9.30 0.29 11.56
C PHE A 161 10.35 1.35 11.24
N GLU A 162 10.76 1.43 9.97
CA GLU A 162 11.63 2.50 9.50
C GLU A 162 10.84 3.80 9.37
N HIS A 163 11.35 4.88 9.95
CA HIS A 163 10.70 6.19 9.96
C HIS A 163 11.29 7.12 8.91
N TYR A 164 10.42 7.81 8.17
CA TYR A 164 10.80 8.76 7.13
C TYR A 164 10.09 10.10 7.31
N GLY A 165 10.80 11.19 7.06
CA GLY A 165 10.24 12.55 7.05
C GLY A 165 9.57 12.89 5.71
N LYS A 166 8.93 14.05 5.65
CA LYS A 166 8.29 14.59 4.43
C LYS A 166 9.28 14.82 3.27
N ASN A 167 10.57 14.95 3.59
CA ASN A 167 11.66 15.02 2.61
C ASN A 167 12.12 13.65 2.07
N PHE A 168 11.42 12.56 2.43
CA PHE A 168 11.71 11.18 2.02
C PHE A 168 13.08 10.68 2.52
N GLU A 169 13.57 11.23 3.63
CA GLU A 169 14.80 10.76 4.29
C GLU A 169 14.46 10.10 5.62
N LYS A 170 15.33 9.18 6.07
CA LYS A 170 15.18 8.55 7.38
C LYS A 170 15.23 9.62 8.48
N THR A 171 14.38 9.45 9.50
CA THR A 171 14.29 10.41 10.62
C THR A 171 14.16 9.69 11.96
N SER A 172 14.66 10.31 13.01
CA SER A 172 14.40 9.92 14.41
C SER A 172 13.24 10.71 15.05
N GLY A 173 12.72 11.72 14.36
CA GLY A 173 11.59 12.53 14.79
C GLY A 173 10.24 11.89 14.49
N MET A 174 9.18 12.70 14.56
CA MET A 174 7.83 12.27 14.16
C MET A 174 7.83 11.90 12.67
N PRO A 175 7.48 10.64 12.33
CA PRO A 175 7.48 10.20 10.94
C PRO A 175 6.29 10.78 10.18
N TYR A 176 6.54 11.09 8.92
CA TYR A 176 5.51 11.40 7.93
C TYR A 176 5.19 10.16 7.09
N PHE A 177 6.14 9.26 6.89
CA PHE A 177 5.93 7.94 6.30
C PHE A 177 6.63 6.87 7.16
N MET A 178 6.12 5.64 7.11
CA MET A 178 6.76 4.48 7.73
C MET A 178 6.80 3.30 6.76
N THR A 179 7.82 2.45 6.90
CA THR A 179 7.91 1.20 6.16
C THR A 179 8.32 0.05 7.07
N ILE A 180 8.10 -1.19 6.63
CA ILE A 180 8.78 -2.36 7.21
C ILE A 180 10.30 -2.15 7.19
N ASP A 181 10.99 -2.82 8.10
CA ASP A 181 12.44 -2.94 8.06
C ASP A 181 12.87 -3.61 6.76
N THR A 182 13.91 -3.07 6.14
CA THR A 182 14.37 -3.55 4.82
C THR A 182 15.75 -4.19 4.88
N ALA A 183 16.34 -4.37 6.07
CA ALA A 183 17.71 -4.84 6.20
C ALA A 183 17.91 -6.24 5.59
N THR A 184 16.89 -7.09 5.69
CA THR A 184 16.91 -8.47 5.16
C THR A 184 16.33 -8.59 3.74
N LEU A 185 15.80 -7.49 3.16
CA LEU A 185 15.10 -7.49 1.88
C LEU A 185 15.94 -6.92 0.72
N ARG A 186 17.11 -6.34 1.01
CA ARG A 186 18.02 -5.68 0.06
C ARG A 186 18.92 -6.68 -0.66
#